data_AF-A0A432JQ89-F1
#
_entry.id   AF-A0A432JQ89-F1
#
_cell.length_a   1.000
_cell.length_b   1.000
_cell.length_c   1.000
_cell.angle_alpha   90.00
_cell.angle_beta   90.00
_cell.angle_gamma   90.00
#
_symmetry.space_group_name_H-M   'P 1'
#
loop_
_entity.id
_entity.type
_entity.pdbx_description
1 polymer ?
#
loop_
_entity_poly.entity_id
_entity_poly.type
_entity_poly.pdbx_seq_one_letter_code
_entity_poly.pdbx_strand_id
1 'polypeptide(L)' 'MTRLAIYLQDAHPIGEAIEYARYAEAAGFEAVWQADSRLVRDAVVPMAAFAACTDTIRI' A
#
# COMPACT_ATOMS: atom_id res chain seq x y z
N MET A 1 21.97 -5.45 -0.03
CA MET A 1 20.91 -5.72 0.97
C MET A 1 19.64 -6.13 0.23
N THR A 2 18.90 -7.09 0.76
CA THR A 2 17.64 -7.55 0.15
C THR A 2 16.57 -6.48 0.31
N ARG A 3 15.88 -6.17 -0.78
CA ARG A 3 14.80 -5.17 -0.85
C ARG A 3 13.46 -5.91 -0.85
N LEU A 4 12.56 -5.54 0.07
CA LEU A 4 11.26 -6.21 0.25
C LEU A 4 10.13 -5.23 0.01
N ALA A 5 9.01 -5.75 -0.50
CA ALA A 5 7.79 -5.00 -0.74
C ALA A 5 6.56 -5.83 -0.32
N ILE A 6 5.46 -5.15 0.01
CA ILE A 6 4.15 -5.79 0.20
C ILE A 6 3.26 -5.52 -1.02
N TYR A 7 2.44 -6.51 -1.40
CA TYR A 7 1.43 -6.38 -2.45
C TYR A 7 0.04 -6.53 -1.82
N LEU A 8 -0.76 -5.48 -1.90
CA LEU A 8 -2.11 -5.42 -1.34
C LEU A 8 -3.15 -5.71 -2.42
N GLN A 9 -4.06 -6.63 -2.12
CA GLN A 9 -5.18 -6.95 -3.00
C GLN A 9 -6.31 -5.92 -2.89
N ASP A 10 -7.17 -5.90 -3.89
CA ASP A 10 -8.08 -4.81 -4.23
C ASP A 10 -9.47 -4.90 -3.56
N ALA A 11 -9.78 -6.01 -2.90
CA ALA A 11 -11.08 -6.27 -2.26
C ALA A 11 -11.07 -6.14 -0.72
N HIS A 12 -10.27 -5.23 -0.16
CA HIS A 12 -10.16 -5.03 1.29
C HIS A 12 -10.58 -3.60 1.72
N PRO A 13 -11.06 -3.42 2.96
CA PRO A 13 -11.30 -2.08 3.50
C PRO A 13 -10.05 -1.22 3.46
N ILE A 14 -10.16 -0.01 2.89
CA ILE A 14 -9.02 0.91 2.72
C ILE A 14 -8.32 1.26 4.04
N GLY A 15 -9.06 1.32 5.15
CA GLY A 15 -8.48 1.59 6.47
C GLY A 15 -7.48 0.50 6.89
N GLU A 16 -7.79 -0.77 6.62
CA GLU A 16 -6.88 -1.88 6.92
C GLU A 16 -5.64 -1.83 6.02
N ALA A 17 -5.83 -1.54 4.74
CA ALA A 17 -4.74 -1.39 3.79
C ALA A 17 -3.76 -0.25 4.16
N ILE A 18 -4.27 0.87 4.70
CA ILE A 18 -3.44 1.97 5.21
C ILE A 18 -2.60 1.51 6.41
N GLU A 19 -3.17 0.72 7.33
CA GLU A 19 -2.41 0.21 8.48
C GLU A 19 -1.31 -0.76 8.05
N TYR A 20 -1.53 -1.58 7.01
CA TYR A 20 -0.47 -2.39 6.42
C TYR A 20 0.64 -1.54 5.77
N ALA A 21 0.29 -0.44 5.09
CA ALA A 21 1.28 0.46 4.50
C ALA A 21 2.17 1.11 5.58
N ARG A 22 1.56 1.64 6.66
CA ARG A 22 2.29 2.18 7.81
C ARG A 22 3.18 1.13 8.49
N TYR A 23 2.65 -0.07 8.67
CA TYR A 23 3.40 -1.17 9.28
C TYR A 23 4.61 -1.59 8.41
N ALA A 24 4.43 -1.69 7.09
CA ALA A 24 5.52 -2.01 6.17
C ALA A 24 6.62 -0.95 6.21
N GLU A 25 6.25 0.33 6.24
CA GLU A 25 7.22 1.42 6.41
C GLU A 25 7.99 1.31 7.74
N ALA A 26 7.28 1.13 8.86
CA ALA A 26 7.91 0.97 10.17
C ALA A 26 8.82 -0.27 10.25
N ALA A 27 8.51 -1.33 9.49
CA ALA A 27 9.29 -2.55 9.38
C ALA A 27 10.48 -2.46 8.39
N GLY A 28 10.67 -1.32 7.72
CA GLY A 28 11.78 -1.09 6.79
C GLY A 28 11.59 -1.71 5.41
N PHE A 29 10.35 -1.97 5.00
CA PHE A 29 10.06 -2.35 3.61
C PHE A 29 10.31 -1.16 2.69
N GLU A 30 10.69 -1.47 1.45
CA GLU A 30 10.96 -0.45 0.45
C GLU A 30 9.69 0.08 -0.20
N ALA A 31 8.69 -0.78 -0.41
CA ALA A 31 7.54 -0.44 -1.22
C ALA A 31 6.24 -1.15 -0.82
N VAL A 32 5.13 -0.49 -1.14
CA VAL A 32 3.77 -1.03 -1.11
C VAL A 32 3.23 -0.97 -2.53
N TRP A 33 2.67 -2.08 -3.01
CA TRP A 33 2.08 -2.19 -4.34
C TRP A 33 0.59 -2.46 -4.18
N GLN A 34 -0.23 -1.82 -5.02
CA GLN A 34 -1.67 -2.02 -5.02
C GLN A 34 -2.10 -2.76 -6.28
N ALA A 35 -2.91 -3.81 -6.11
CA ALA A 35 -3.59 -4.46 -7.20
C ALA A 35 -4.54 -3.48 -7.91
N ASP A 36 -4.50 -3.46 -9.24
CA ASP A 36 -5.44 -2.71 -10.08
C ASP A 36 -6.38 -3.70 -10.79
N SER A 37 -7.68 -3.54 -10.58
CA SER A 37 -8.68 -4.35 -11.26
C SER A 37 -9.97 -3.60 -11.57
N ARG A 38 -10.73 -4.20 -12.48
CA ARG A 38 -12.03 -3.69 -12.94
C ARG A 38 -13.20 -4.11 -12.05
N LEU A 39 -12.97 -4.91 -11.02
CA LEU A 39 -14.04 -5.50 -10.19
C LEU A 39 -14.31 -4.69 -8.91
N VAL A 40 -13.41 -3.78 -8.57
CA VAL A 40 -13.42 -2.99 -7.33
C VAL A 40 -12.93 -1.57 -7.61
N ARG A 41 -12.53 -0.85 -6.56
CA ARG A 41 -12.08 0.54 -6.63
C ARG A 41 -10.79 0.66 -7.46
N ASP A 42 -10.72 1.71 -8.28
CA ASP A 42 -9.52 2.13 -8.99
C ASP A 42 -8.32 2.28 -8.04
N ALA A 43 -7.17 1.73 -8.44
CA ALA A 43 -5.96 1.66 -7.61
C ALA A 43 -5.37 3.03 -7.23
N VAL A 44 -5.64 4.10 -7.99
CA VAL A 44 -5.15 5.45 -7.68
C VAL A 44 -5.68 5.94 -6.34
N VAL A 45 -6.92 5.60 -5.98
CA VAL A 45 -7.53 6.04 -4.71
C VAL A 45 -6.80 5.46 -3.48
N PRO A 46 -6.65 4.13 -3.31
CA PRO A 46 -5.88 3.57 -2.21
C PRO A 46 -4.40 3.98 -2.26
N MET A 47 -3.76 4.05 -3.43
CA MET A 47 -2.37 4.50 -3.52
C MET A 47 -2.19 5.95 -3.02
N ALA A 48 -3.09 6.86 -3.39
CA ALA A 48 -3.07 8.23 -2.85
C ALA A 48 -3.28 8.27 -1.33
N ALA A 49 -4.14 7.40 -0.81
CA ALA A 49 -4.37 7.30 0.64
C ALA A 49 -3.15 6.75 1.39
N PHE A 50 -2.45 5.75 0.82
CA PHE A 50 -1.21 5.23 1.38
C PHE A 50 -0.15 6.31 1.40
N ALA A 51 0.07 6.99 0.26
CA ALA A 51 1.04 8.07 0.14
C ALA A 51 0.76 9.26 1.07
N ALA A 52 -0.50 9.53 1.39
CA ALA A 52 -0.87 10.57 2.37
C ALA A 52 -0.68 10.14 3.83
N CYS A 53 -0.45 8.86 4.10
CA CYS A 53 -0.39 8.26 5.43
C CYS A 53 0.98 7.66 5.79
N THR A 54 1.98 7.80 4.89
CA THR A 54 3.36 7.31 5.03
C THR A 54 4.34 8.38 4.54
N ASP A 55 5.60 8.32 4.97
CA ASP A 55 6.56 9.42 4.73
C ASP A 55 7.65 9.12 3.69
N THR A 56 8.09 7.87 3.58
CA THR A 56 9.33 7.46 2.88
C THR A 56 9.18 6.21 2.04
N ILE A 57 8.27 5.29 2.40
CA ILE A 57 8.02 4.07 1.64
C ILE A 57 7.50 4.40 0.23
N ARG A 58 7.95 3.67 -0.79
CA ARG A 58 7.47 3.87 -2.16
C ARG A 58 6.06 3.28 -2.30
N ILE A 59 5.14 4.06 -2.85
CA ILE A 59 3.79 3.62 -3.23
C ILE A 59 3.73 3.50 -4.75
#